data_AF-A0AAU7BG49-F1
#
_entry.id   AF-A0AAU7BG49-F1
#
_cell.length_a   1.000
_cell.length_b   1.000
_cell.length_c   1.000
_cell.angle_alpha   90.00
_cell.angle_beta   90.00
_cell.angle_gamma   90.00
#
_symmetry.space_group_name_H-M   'P 1'
#
loop_
_entity.id
_entity.type
_entity.pdbx_description
1 polymer ?
#
loop_
_entity_poly.entity_id
_entity_poly.type
_entity_poly.pdbx_seq_one_letter_code
_entity_poly.pdbx_strand_id
1 'polypeptide(L)'
;MHRHGAHLLDATSARFALWAPDARSVSVELERQPAIELLPDDEGWYSGVAPCQAGDRYHYRIDGELQWPTRPRATSPTAYTGPAR
;
A
#
# COMPACT_ATOMS: atom_id res chain seq x y z
N MET A 1 13.39 -2.70 -11.69
CA MET A 1 11.97 -3.13 -11.81
C MET A 1 11.43 -3.34 -10.40
N HIS A 2 10.87 -2.31 -9.77
CA HIS A 2 10.31 -2.43 -8.41
C HIS A 2 8.85 -2.87 -8.51
N ARG A 3 8.54 -4.05 -7.98
CA ARG A 3 7.20 -4.60 -7.99
C ARG A 3 6.57 -4.32 -6.63
N HIS A 4 5.56 -3.46 -6.61
CA HIS A 4 4.68 -3.29 -5.45
C HIS A 4 3.91 -4.58 -5.14
N GLY A 5 3.66 -4.83 -3.86
CA GLY A 5 2.87 -5.95 -3.35
C GLY A 5 3.64 -6.88 -2.41
N ALA A 6 2.99 -8.00 -2.08
CA ALA A 6 3.57 -9.06 -1.26
C ALA A 6 4.22 -10.13 -2.14
N HIS A 7 5.46 -10.48 -1.83
CA HIS A 7 6.22 -11.53 -2.50
C HIS A 7 6.68 -12.55 -1.47
N LEU A 8 6.08 -13.73 -1.51
CA LEU A 8 6.53 -14.86 -0.70
C LEU A 8 8.00 -15.13 -1.03
N LEU A 9 8.87 -15.02 -0.02
CA LEU A 9 10.27 -15.40 -0.11
C LEU A 9 10.40 -16.90 0.15
N ASP A 10 9.62 -17.42 1.10
CA ASP A 10 9.60 -18.81 1.51
C ASP A 10 8.21 -19.20 2.07
N ALA A 11 8.08 -20.40 2.65
CA ALA A 11 6.82 -20.91 3.19
C ALA A 11 6.34 -20.20 4.47
N THR A 12 7.21 -19.40 5.08
CA THR A 12 7.02 -18.72 6.36
C THR A 12 7.24 -17.21 6.31
N SER A 13 7.82 -16.68 5.23
CA SER A 13 8.16 -15.25 5.10
C SER A 13 7.78 -14.70 3.73
N ALA A 14 7.33 -13.43 3.74
CA ALA A 14 7.10 -12.64 2.54
C ALA A 14 7.82 -11.29 2.64
N ARG A 15 8.35 -10.84 1.51
CA ARG A 15 8.78 -9.46 1.32
C ARG A 15 7.58 -8.63 0.91
N PHE A 16 7.36 -7.56 1.65
CA PHE A 16 6.37 -6.54 1.32
C PHE A 16 7.10 -5.33 0.76
N ALA A 17 6.58 -4.79 -0.34
CA ALA A 17 7.09 -3.58 -0.95
C ALA A 17 5.91 -2.69 -1.34
N LEU A 18 5.94 -1.44 -0.90
CA LEU A 18 4.91 -0.46 -1.20
C LEU A 18 5.56 0.86 -1.62
N TRP A 19 5.14 1.39 -2.75
CA TRP A 19 5.53 2.74 -3.14
C TRP A 19 4.59 3.74 -2.49
N ALA A 20 5.15 4.59 -1.64
CA ALA A 20 4.40 5.58 -0.89
C ALA A 20 5.30 6.80 -0.59
N PRO A 21 5.66 7.60 -1.61
CA PRO A 21 6.61 8.71 -1.45
C PRO A 21 6.09 9.83 -0.54
N ASP A 22 4.77 9.97 -0.43
CA ASP A 22 4.10 10.94 0.43
C ASP A 22 3.82 10.39 1.84
N ALA A 23 4.06 9.09 2.09
CA ALA A 23 3.91 8.50 3.41
C ALA A 23 5.08 8.87 4.32
N ARG A 24 4.83 9.02 5.63
CA ARG A 24 5.90 9.17 6.62
C ARG A 24 6.35 7.82 7.17
N SER A 25 5.41 6.90 7.40
CA SER A 25 5.71 5.53 7.83
C SER A 25 4.74 4.54 7.20
N VAL A 26 5.22 3.34 6.89
CA VAL A 26 4.40 2.25 6.37
C VAL A 26 4.62 1.02 7.24
N SER A 27 3.55 0.40 7.68
CA SER A 27 3.58 -0.85 8.43
C SER A 27 2.67 -1.89 7.79
N VAL A 28 2.96 -3.17 8.02
CA VAL A 28 2.14 -4.29 7.59
C VAL A 28 1.55 -4.96 8.82
N GLU A 29 0.24 -4.95 8.95
CA GLU A 29 -0.49 -5.70 9.97
C GLU A 29 -0.85 -7.08 9.39
N LEU A 30 -0.46 -8.14 10.11
CA LEU A 30 -0.85 -9.52 9.78
C LEU A 30 -1.80 -10.02 10.86
N GLU A 31 -2.83 -10.80 10.50
CA GLU A 31 -3.84 -11.26 11.48
C GLU A 31 -3.26 -12.00 12.69
N ARG A 32 -2.09 -12.62 12.54
CA ARG A 32 -1.45 -13.44 13.57
C ARG A 32 -0.26 -12.76 14.27
N GLN A 33 0.07 -11.52 13.93
CA GLN A 33 1.30 -10.87 14.40
C GLN A 33 1.13 -9.36 14.62
N PRO A 34 1.97 -8.75 15.47
CA PRO A 34 2.02 -7.30 15.59
C PRO A 34 2.37 -6.64 14.24
N ALA A 35 1.95 -5.38 14.07
CA ALA A 35 2.29 -4.59 12.91
C ALA A 35 3.82 -4.52 12.74
N ILE A 36 4.31 -4.86 11.54
CA ILE A 36 5.73 -4.80 11.20
C ILE A 36 5.98 -3.54 10.40
N GLU A 37 6.80 -2.65 10.94
CA GLU A 37 7.20 -1.43 10.24
C GLU A 37 8.11 -1.76 9.06
N LEU A 38 7.74 -1.27 7.87
CA LEU A 38 8.56 -1.33 6.68
C LEU A 38 9.57 -0.19 6.71
N LEU A 39 10.77 -0.46 6.23
CA LEU A 39 11.82 0.54 6.19
C LEU A 39 11.70 1.34 4.89
N PRO A 40 11.87 2.68 4.95
CA PRO A 40 12.00 3.47 3.74
C PRO A 40 13.26 3.05 2.99
N ASP A 41 13.10 2.90 1.68
CA ASP A 41 14.08 2.55 0.68
C ASP A 41 14.21 3.73 -0.31
N ASP A 42 14.81 3.52 -1.48
CA ASP A 42 15.05 4.60 -2.44
C ASP A 42 13.76 5.07 -3.13
N GLU A 43 13.75 6.29 -3.67
CA GLU A 43 12.62 6.86 -4.43
C GLU A 43 11.23 6.81 -3.75
N GLY A 44 11.17 6.82 -2.41
CA GLY A 44 9.92 6.76 -1.66
C GLY A 44 9.26 5.38 -1.63
N TRP A 45 10.05 4.33 -1.89
CA TRP A 45 9.65 2.96 -1.64
C TRP A 45 9.78 2.62 -0.16
N TYR A 46 8.91 1.75 0.32
CA TYR A 46 9.02 1.12 1.62
C TYR A 46 9.11 -0.38 1.42
N SER A 47 10.11 -1.01 2.04
CA SER A 47 10.29 -2.45 1.93
C SER A 47 10.68 -3.10 3.24
N GLY A 48 10.26 -4.35 3.42
CA GLY A 48 10.50 -5.11 4.63
C GLY A 48 10.15 -6.57 4.45
N VAL A 49 10.71 -7.41 5.32
CA VAL A 49 10.40 -8.84 5.36
C VAL A 49 9.60 -9.10 6.61
N ALA A 50 8.48 -9.76 6.44
CA ALA A 50 7.61 -10.16 7.53
C ALA A 50 7.33 -11.66 7.47
N PRO A 51 7.17 -12.34 8.62
CA PRO A 51 6.78 -13.74 8.63
C PRO A 51 5.31 -13.82 8.21
N CYS A 52 5.05 -14.34 7.02
CA CYS A 52 3.74 -14.42 6.39
C CYS A 52 3.64 -15.75 5.64
N GLN A 53 2.59 -16.52 5.92
CA GLN A 53 2.35 -17.79 5.26
C GLN A 53 1.35 -17.63 4.11
N ALA A 54 1.39 -18.53 3.14
CA ALA A 54 0.41 -18.55 2.07
C ALA A 54 -1.00 -18.74 2.64
N GLY A 55 -1.85 -17.72 2.52
CA GLY A 55 -3.22 -17.70 3.03
C GLY A 55 -3.45 -16.75 4.22
N ASP A 56 -2.39 -16.22 4.83
CA ASP A 56 -2.53 -15.17 5.85
C ASP A 56 -3.06 -13.87 5.22
N ARG A 57 -4.00 -13.22 5.93
CA ARG A 57 -4.47 -11.89 5.54
C ARG A 57 -3.53 -10.84 6.12
N TYR A 58 -3.25 -9.84 5.29
CA TYR A 58 -2.40 -8.73 5.65
C TYR A 58 -3.03 -7.40 5.19
N HIS A 59 -2.70 -6.34 5.90
CA HIS A 59 -3.16 -4.98 5.65
C HIS A 59 -1.96 -4.02 5.69
N TYR A 60 -1.87 -3.11 4.74
CA TYR A 60 -0.92 -2.01 4.81
C TYR A 60 -1.52 -0.86 5.63
N ARG A 61 -0.75 -0.36 6.57
CA ARG A 61 -1.05 0.80 7.39
C ARG A 61 -0.05 1.89 7.04
N ILE A 62 -0.54 3.03 6.60
CA ILE A 62 0.31 4.14 6.12
C ILE A 62 0.04 5.32 7.05
N ASP A 63 1.08 5.91 7.62
CA ASP A 63 0.99 7.01 8.59
C ASP A 63 0.18 6.69 9.85
N GLY A 64 0.13 5.41 10.23
CA GLY A 64 -0.71 4.95 11.33
C GLY A 64 -2.21 5.00 11.02
N GLU A 65 -2.60 5.35 9.79
CA GLU A 65 -3.97 5.34 9.29
C GLU A 65 -4.20 4.13 8.38
N LEU A 66 -5.35 3.47 8.53
CA LEU A 66 -5.74 2.39 7.64
C LEU A 66 -6.19 3.03 6.33
N GLN A 67 -5.33 3.04 5.32
CA GLN A 67 -5.69 3.55 4.00
C GLN A 67 -6.66 2.58 3.35
N TRP A 68 -7.96 2.82 3.56
CA TRP A 68 -8.98 2.35 2.63
C TRP A 68 -8.60 2.87 1.23
N PRO A 69 -8.70 2.05 0.16
CA PRO A 69 -8.38 2.54 -1.18
C PRO A 69 -9.39 3.61 -1.57
N THR A 70 -9.05 4.87 -1.29
CA THR A 70 -9.74 6.01 -1.88
C THR A 70 -9.31 6.03 -3.33
N ARG A 71 -10.23 5.68 -4.23
CA ARG A 71 -10.02 5.82 -5.67
C ARG A 71 -9.59 7.26 -5.97
N PRO A 72 -8.61 7.50 -6.86
CA PRO A 72 -8.33 8.86 -7.30
C PRO A 72 -9.53 9.42 -8.08
N ARG A 73 -10.05 10.53 -7.55
CA ARG A 73 -10.77 11.64 -8.19
C ARG A 73 -10.99 11.51 -9.71
N ALA A 74 -12.23 11.26 -10.13
CA ALA A 74 -12.67 11.57 -11.49
C ALA A 74 -12.76 13.10 -11.64
N THR A 75 -11.69 13.72 -12.13
CA THR A 75 -11.79 15.04 -12.75
C THR A 75 -12.41 14.83 -14.12
N SER A 76 -13.68 15.18 -14.29
CA SER A 76 -14.21 15.45 -15.63
C SER A 76 -13.99 16.94 -15.93
N PRO A 77 -13.24 17.30 -16.98
CA PRO A 77 -13.11 18.68 -17.41
C PRO A 77 -14.44 19.17 -18.01
N THR A 78 -14.73 20.44 -17.74
CA THR A 78 -15.79 21.28 -18.31
C THR A 78 -16.34 20.83 -19.68
N ALA A 79 -17.66 20.65 -19.76
CA ALA A 79 -18.43 21.01 -20.96
C ALA A 79 -19.51 22.01 -20.53
N TYR A 80 -19.20 23.30 -20.74
CA TYR A 80 -20.19 24.37 -20.79
C TYR A 80 -21.08 24.11 -22.00
N THR A 81 -22.38 23.89 -21.82
CA THR A 81 -23.41 24.13 -22.84
C THR A 81 -24.74 24.39 -22.14
N GLY A 82 -25.08 25.67 -21.96
CA GLY A 82 -26.45 26.10 -22.29
C GLY A 82 -26.50 26.48 -23.78
N PRO A 83 -27.66 26.84 -24.36
CA PRO A 83 -29.03 26.84 -23.83
C PRO A 83 -30.02 26.06 -24.75
N ALA A 84 -31.29 25.96 -24.31
CA ALA A 84 -32.55 25.97 -25.11
C ALA A 84 -33.60 24.95 -24.61
N ARG A 85 -34.63 25.45 -23.90
CA ARG A 85 -36.03 25.42 -24.37
C ARG A 85 -36.87 26.45 -23.63
#